data_AF-A0A1W0B5V1-F1
#
_entry.id   AF-A0A1W0B5V1-F1
#
_cell.length_a   1.000
_cell.length_b   1.000
_cell.length_c   1.000
_cell.angle_alpha   90.00
_cell.angle_beta   90.00
_cell.angle_gamma   90.00
#
_symmetry.space_group_name_H-M   'P 1'
#
loop_
_entity.id
_entity.type
_entity.pdbx_description
1 polymer ?
#
loop_
_entity_poly.entity_id
_entity_poly.type
_entity_poly.pdbx_seq_one_letter_code
_entity_poly.pdbx_strand_id
1 'polypeptide(L)'
;MLDDEIVNVEVDAAEVLARHGGKAGLLTILENLGRRGDDGDSDYIANRLNALDASGAVPVFDLMLSVDEDELSENQKLGIRDLRELRGEWP
;
A
#
# COMPACT_ATOMS: atom_id res chain seq x y z
N MET A 1 0.27 -14.17 -5.06
CA MET A 1 1.41 -13.25 -5.32
C MET A 1 1.22 -11.86 -4.69
N LEU A 2 0.03 -11.24 -4.69
CA LEU A 2 -0.41 -10.39 -3.55
C LEU A 2 -1.49 -11.15 -2.74
N ASP A 3 -1.42 -12.47 -2.83
CA ASP A 3 -2.52 -13.43 -2.79
C ASP A 3 -1.80 -14.79 -2.80
N ASP A 4 -0.89 -15.01 -1.83
CA ASP A 4 0.14 -16.06 -1.76
C ASP A 4 0.34 -16.54 -0.31
N GLU A 5 0.67 -17.81 -0.09
CA GLU A 5 0.89 -18.36 1.26
C GLU A 5 2.27 -18.00 1.85
N ILE A 6 3.07 -17.19 1.13
CA ILE A 6 4.43 -16.81 1.52
C ILE A 6 4.55 -15.28 1.51
N VAL A 7 4.39 -14.67 2.69
CA VAL A 7 4.44 -13.22 2.96
C VAL A 7 5.56 -12.49 2.22
N ASN A 8 6.78 -13.05 2.21
CA ASN A 8 7.94 -12.44 1.55
C ASN A 8 7.74 -12.27 0.03
N VAL A 9 7.03 -13.19 -0.63
CA VAL A 9 6.70 -13.09 -2.07
C VAL A 9 5.72 -11.94 -2.31
N GLU A 10 4.80 -11.70 -1.37
CA GLU A 10 3.87 -10.57 -1.45
C GLU A 10 4.54 -9.22 -1.21
N VAL A 11 5.47 -9.16 -0.25
CA VAL A 11 6.29 -7.98 0.03
C VAL A 11 7.18 -7.62 -1.16
N ASP A 12 7.84 -8.61 -1.77
CA ASP A 12 8.63 -8.42 -3.00
C ASP A 12 7.75 -7.98 -4.18
N ALA A 13 6.56 -8.58 -4.33
CA ALA A 13 5.61 -8.19 -5.39
C ALA A 13 5.07 -6.77 -5.20
N ALA A 14 4.75 -6.37 -3.96
CA ALA A 14 4.32 -5.02 -3.61
C ALA A 14 5.45 -4.00 -3.86
N GLU A 15 6.70 -4.31 -3.55
CA GLU A 15 7.83 -3.45 -3.88
C GLU A 15 8.02 -3.29 -5.40
N VAL A 16 7.93 -4.38 -6.17
CA VAL A 16 8.01 -4.33 -7.64
C VAL A 16 6.88 -3.47 -8.23
N LEU A 17 5.65 -3.64 -7.73
CA LEU A 17 4.49 -2.84 -8.15
C LEU A 17 4.61 -1.36 -7.76
N ALA A 18 5.11 -1.05 -6.56
CA ALA A 18 5.35 0.33 -6.13
C ALA A 18 6.45 1.02 -6.95
N ARG A 19 7.55 0.31 -7.25
CA ARG A 19 8.68 0.84 -8.03
C ARG A 19 8.40 0.99 -9.52
N HIS A 20 7.59 0.10 -10.10
CA HIS A 20 7.46 0.00 -11.57
C HIS A 20 6.03 0.15 -12.12
N GLY A 21 5.00 0.04 -11.29
CA GLY A 21 3.60 0.20 -11.71
C GLY A 21 3.03 1.62 -11.57
N GLY A 22 3.74 2.56 -10.93
CA GLY A 22 3.28 3.95 -10.73
C GLY A 22 1.94 4.03 -9.96
N LYS A 23 1.10 5.04 -10.27
CA LYS A 23 -0.24 5.20 -9.65
C LYS A 23 -1.08 3.91 -9.75
N ALA A 24 -1.04 3.19 -10.88
CA ALA A 24 -1.79 1.95 -11.05
C ALA A 24 -1.26 0.78 -10.19
N GLY A 25 0.06 0.64 -10.10
CA GLY A 25 0.70 -0.34 -9.22
C GLY A 25 0.36 -0.07 -7.75
N LEU A 26 0.48 1.18 -7.31
CA LEU A 26 0.14 1.59 -5.96
C LEU A 26 -1.34 1.35 -5.61
N LEU A 27 -2.27 1.76 -6.50
CA LEU A 27 -3.70 1.49 -6.34
C LEU A 27 -4.04 -0.01 -6.29
N THR A 28 -3.24 -0.87 -6.92
CA THR A 28 -3.40 -2.33 -6.84
C THR A 28 -2.99 -2.88 -5.46
N ILE A 29 -1.97 -2.29 -4.82
CA ILE A 29 -1.53 -2.67 -3.47
C ILE A 29 -2.55 -2.16 -2.43
N LEU A 30 -3.08 -0.95 -2.60
CA LEU A 30 -4.11 -0.38 -1.71
C LEU A 30 -5.42 -1.18 -1.75
N GLU A 31 -5.85 -1.60 -2.94
CA GLU A 31 -6.97 -2.53 -3.17
C GLU A 31 -6.73 -3.93 -2.58
N ASN A 32 -5.48 -4.29 -2.28
CA ASN A 32 -5.13 -5.52 -1.59
C ASN A 32 -5.16 -5.34 -0.06
N LEU A 33 -4.49 -4.30 0.45
CA LEU A 33 -4.42 -3.97 1.87
C LEU A 33 -5.82 -3.82 2.50
N GLY A 34 -6.66 -2.93 1.96
CA GLY A 34 -7.99 -2.68 2.55
C GLY A 34 -8.98 -3.84 2.42
N ARG A 35 -8.70 -4.82 1.55
CA ARG A 35 -9.42 -6.10 1.47
C ARG A 35 -9.00 -7.10 2.56
N ARG A 36 -7.85 -6.84 3.20
CA ARG A 36 -7.11 -7.70 4.14
C ARG A 36 -6.79 -6.95 5.45
N GLY A 37 -7.65 -6.02 5.87
CA GLY A 37 -7.37 -5.10 6.99
C GLY A 37 -7.17 -5.73 8.38
N ASP A 38 -7.59 -6.98 8.58
CA ASP A 38 -7.32 -7.79 9.80
C ASP A 38 -6.24 -8.88 9.56
N ASP A 39 -5.58 -8.90 8.40
CA ASP A 39 -4.54 -9.87 8.03
C ASP A 39 -3.15 -9.37 8.45
N GLY A 40 -2.44 -10.15 9.26
CA GLY A 40 -1.09 -9.80 9.74
C GLY A 40 -0.04 -9.72 8.62
N ASP A 41 -0.32 -10.27 7.45
CA ASP A 41 0.56 -10.17 6.28
C ASP A 41 0.48 -8.77 5.62
N SER A 42 -0.64 -8.06 5.79
CA SER A 42 -0.83 -6.66 5.36
C SER A 42 0.15 -5.71 6.04
N ASP A 43 0.46 -5.93 7.32
CA ASP A 43 1.43 -5.12 8.08
C ASP A 43 2.81 -5.14 7.43
N TYR A 44 3.26 -6.28 6.87
CA TYR A 44 4.57 -6.36 6.23
C TYR A 44 4.62 -5.59 4.91
N ILE A 45 3.54 -5.65 4.12
CA ILE A 45 3.40 -4.87 2.88
C ILE A 45 3.38 -3.37 3.20
N ALA A 46 2.59 -2.95 4.20
CA ALA A 46 2.47 -1.56 4.60
C ALA A 46 3.78 -1.00 5.19
N ASN A 47 4.48 -1.77 6.02
CA ASN A 47 5.83 -1.42 6.49
C ASN A 47 6.83 -1.31 5.33
N ARG A 48 6.73 -2.15 4.29
CA ARG A 48 7.59 -2.05 3.10
C ARG A 48 7.34 -0.76 2.31
N LEU A 49 6.07 -0.39 2.13
CA LEU A 49 5.69 0.88 1.50
C LEU A 49 6.23 2.09 2.28
N ASN A 50 6.06 2.11 3.60
CA ASN A 50 6.60 3.17 4.46
C ASN A 50 8.15 3.26 4.35
N ALA A 51 8.85 2.13 4.29
CA ALA A 51 10.30 2.10 4.09
C ALA A 51 10.74 2.60 2.69
N LEU A 52 9.92 2.42 1.65
CA LEU A 52 10.18 2.97 0.30
C LEU A 52 9.97 4.50 0.25
N ASP A 53 8.98 5.01 0.98
CA ASP A 53 8.70 6.45 1.13
C ASP A 53 9.80 7.14 1.94
N ALA A 54 10.10 6.64 3.14
CA ALA A 54 11.10 7.19 4.06
C ALA A 54 12.55 7.13 3.52
N SER A 55 12.82 6.29 2.52
CA SER A 55 14.11 6.25 1.80
C SER A 55 14.13 7.08 0.51
N GLY A 56 13.01 7.70 0.13
CA GLY A 56 12.86 8.42 -1.14
C GLY A 56 12.94 7.53 -2.39
N ALA A 57 12.78 6.21 -2.22
CA ALA A 57 12.89 5.22 -3.30
C ALA A 57 11.61 5.13 -4.15
N VAL A 58 10.45 5.40 -3.53
CA VAL A 58 9.15 5.61 -4.18
C VAL A 58 8.41 6.67 -3.33
N PRO A 59 7.89 7.77 -3.90
CA PRO A 59 7.12 8.77 -3.15
C PRO A 59 5.68 8.26 -2.93
N VAL A 60 5.52 7.24 -2.09
CA VAL A 60 4.27 6.50 -1.90
C VAL A 60 3.15 7.43 -1.44
N PHE A 61 3.41 8.28 -0.43
CA PHE A 61 2.35 9.09 0.16
C PHE A 61 1.98 10.31 -0.71
N ASP A 62 2.94 10.92 -1.41
CA ASP A 62 2.63 11.94 -2.43
C ASP A 62 1.78 11.34 -3.58
N LEU A 63 2.08 10.11 -4.00
CA LEU A 63 1.29 9.41 -5.01
C LEU A 63 -0.13 9.09 -4.52
N MET A 64 -0.31 8.72 -3.25
CA MET A 64 -1.65 8.55 -2.66
C MET A 64 -2.43 9.88 -2.60
N LEU A 65 -1.78 10.97 -2.18
CA LEU A 65 -2.37 12.31 -2.15
C LEU A 65 -2.64 12.91 -3.55
N SER A 66 -2.10 12.29 -4.61
CA SER A 66 -2.38 12.64 -6.02
C SER A 66 -3.59 11.93 -6.64
N VAL A 67 -4.33 11.14 -5.85
CA VAL A 67 -5.57 10.48 -6.27
C VAL A 67 -6.76 11.21 -5.67
N ASP A 68 -7.78 11.48 -6.47
CA ASP A 68 -9.03 12.05 -5.99
C ASP A 68 -9.82 10.97 -5.21
N GLU A 69 -10.45 11.33 -4.09
CA GLU A 69 -11.12 10.35 -3.24
C GLU A 69 -12.36 9.73 -3.93
N ASP A 70 -12.97 10.48 -4.86
CA ASP A 70 -14.05 10.01 -5.73
C ASP A 70 -13.57 9.05 -6.85
N GLU A 71 -12.25 8.97 -7.14
CA GLU A 71 -11.67 7.95 -8.04
C GLU A 71 -11.43 6.60 -7.34
N LEU A 72 -11.41 6.56 -6.01
CA LEU A 72 -10.98 5.40 -5.22
C LEU A 72 -12.10 4.39 -4.97
N SER A 73 -11.77 3.09 -5.01
CA SER A 73 -12.61 2.04 -4.44
C SER A 73 -12.64 2.15 -2.91
N GLU A 74 -13.68 1.59 -2.28
CA GLU A 74 -13.76 1.52 -0.81
C GLU A 74 -12.58 0.74 -0.21
N ASN A 75 -12.11 -0.33 -0.87
CA ASN A 75 -10.93 -1.07 -0.45
C ASN A 75 -9.65 -0.22 -0.55
N GLN A 76 -9.51 0.62 -1.57
CA GLN A 76 -8.38 1.54 -1.70
C GLN A 76 -8.41 2.62 -0.61
N LYS A 77 -9.58 3.16 -0.26
CA LYS A 77 -9.74 4.11 0.85
C LYS A 77 -9.35 3.47 2.20
N LEU A 78 -9.78 2.23 2.44
CA LEU A 78 -9.36 1.43 3.60
C LEU A 78 -7.83 1.26 3.61
N GLY A 79 -7.22 0.77 2.53
CA GLY A 79 -5.76 0.59 2.45
C GLY A 79 -4.95 1.89 2.65
N ILE A 80 -5.48 3.06 2.24
CA ILE A 80 -4.88 4.37 2.52
C ILE A 80 -5.00 4.73 4.00
N ARG A 81 -6.15 4.48 4.63
CA ARG A 81 -6.34 4.69 6.08
C ARG A 81 -5.38 3.82 6.88
N ASP A 82 -5.29 2.54 6.56
CA ASP A 82 -4.49 1.56 7.30
C ASP A 82 -2.99 1.93 7.23
N LEU A 83 -2.52 2.41 6.07
CA LEU A 83 -1.17 2.99 5.91
C LEU A 83 -0.93 4.28 6.73
N ARG A 84 -1.94 5.14 6.89
CA ARG A 84 -1.85 6.35 7.72
C ARG A 84 -1.82 6.02 9.20
N GLU A 85 -2.67 5.09 9.65
CA GLU A 85 -2.68 4.61 11.04
C GLU A 85 -1.33 4.00 11.43
N LEU A 86 -0.74 3.17 10.56
CA LEU A 86 0.61 2.62 10.75
C LEU A 86 1.74 3.67 10.75
N ARG A 87 1.54 4.85 10.15
CA ARG A 87 2.49 5.97 10.24
C ARG A 87 2.26 6.88 11.46
N GLY A 88 1.19 6.65 12.22
CA GLY A 88 0.72 7.54 13.29
C GLY A 88 0.02 8.81 12.78
N GLU A 89 -0.33 8.87 11.49
CA GLU A 89 -1.02 10.00 10.85
C GLU A 89 -2.55 9.89 11.02
N TRP A 90 -2.99 9.93 12.28
CA TRP A 90 -4.41 9.98 12.65
C TRP A 90 -5.01 11.37 12.40
N PRO A 91 -6.27 11.48 11.91
CA PRO A 91 -7.04 12.74 11.90
C PRO A 91 -7.51 13.21 13.29
#